data_AF-A0AA91A4I5-F1
#
_entry.id   AF-A0AA91A4I5-F1
#
_cell.length_a   1.000
_cell.length_b   1.000
_cell.length_c   1.000
_cell.angle_alpha   90.00
_cell.angle_beta   90.00
_cell.angle_gamma   90.00
#
_symmetry.space_group_name_H-M   'P 1'
#
loop_
_entity.id
_entity.type
_entity.pdbx_description
1 polymer ?
#
loop_
_entity_poly.entity_id
_entity_poly.type
_entity_poly.pdbx_seq_one_letter_code
_entity_poly.pdbx_strand_id
1 'polypeptide(L)' 'MDGDTTERLSQESQCPEDGFHGLLARASAFAGGVLSSIQALAGTTTCKGVQIARLKDWAKENDCWIEDPESLGVFSERG' A
#
# COMPACT_ATOMS: atom_id res chain seq x y z
N MET A 1 -39.83 14.13 26.30
CA MET A 1 -38.37 14.03 26.55
C MET A 1 -38.02 12.64 26.04
N ASP A 2 -37.73 12.60 24.74
CA ASP A 2 -37.62 11.40 23.94
C ASP A 2 -36.38 10.59 24.31
N GLY A 3 -36.59 9.26 24.38
CA GLY A 3 -35.56 8.29 24.70
C GLY A 3 -34.62 8.08 23.52
N ASP A 4 -33.33 8.04 23.83
CA ASP A 4 -32.30 7.52 22.95
C ASP A 4 -31.29 6.73 23.82
N THR A 5 -31.71 5.55 24.27
CA THR A 5 -30.79 4.51 24.73
C THR A 5 -30.20 3.83 23.50
N THR A 6 -29.28 4.52 22.83
CA THR A 6 -28.44 3.90 21.81
C THR A 6 -27.36 3.10 22.54
N GLU A 7 -27.67 1.85 22.86
CA GLU A 7 -26.69 0.89 23.34
C GLU A 7 -25.60 0.73 22.27
N ARG A 8 -24.38 1.15 22.63
CA ARG A 8 -23.21 0.98 21.78
C ARG A 8 -22.96 -0.52 21.67
N LEU A 9 -23.33 -1.12 20.55
CA LEU A 9 -23.00 -2.51 20.24
C LEU A 9 -21.47 -2.65 20.31
N SER A 10 -20.99 -3.23 21.40
CA SER A 10 -19.60 -3.68 21.52
C SER A 10 -19.42 -4.76 20.46
N GLN A 11 -18.83 -4.38 19.34
CA GLN A 11 -18.41 -5.31 18.33
C GLN A 11 -17.21 -6.07 18.92
N GLU A 12 -17.50 -7.19 19.56
CA GLU A 12 -16.54 -8.24 19.83
C GLU A 12 -15.90 -8.64 18.50
N SER A 13 -14.71 -8.10 18.22
CA SER A 13 -13.84 -8.57 17.14
C SER A 13 -13.35 -9.98 17.48
N GLN A 14 -14.23 -10.95 17.35
CA GLN A 14 -13.87 -12.34 17.20
C GLN A 14 -14.15 -12.73 15.74
N CYS A 15 -13.35 -12.15 14.84
CA CYS A 15 -13.23 -12.70 13.51
C CYS A 15 -12.12 -13.76 13.56
N PRO A 16 -12.37 -15.03 13.18
CA PRO A 16 -11.30 -15.96 12.91
C PRO A 16 -10.65 -15.54 11.59
N GLU A 17 -9.56 -14.77 11.65
CA GLU A 17 -8.97 -14.03 10.52
C GLU A 17 -7.95 -14.83 9.68
N ASP A 18 -7.91 -16.16 9.73
CA ASP A 18 -6.77 -16.92 9.16
C ASP A 18 -6.83 -17.21 7.65
N GLY A 19 -7.86 -16.72 6.93
CA GLY A 19 -8.01 -16.95 5.49
C GLY A 19 -7.69 -15.72 4.62
N PHE A 20 -8.75 -15.08 4.13
CA PHE A 20 -8.66 -13.94 3.21
C PHE A 20 -8.30 -12.63 3.91
N HIS A 21 -8.74 -12.43 5.15
CA HIS A 21 -8.38 -11.26 5.96
C HIS A 21 -6.87 -11.21 6.23
N GLY A 22 -6.27 -12.37 6.55
CA GLY A 22 -4.82 -12.50 6.68
C GLY A 22 -4.04 -12.20 5.38
N LEU A 23 -4.54 -12.61 4.21
CA LEU A 23 -3.88 -12.32 2.93
C LEU A 23 -3.92 -10.82 2.59
N LEU A 24 -5.09 -10.19 2.69
CA LEU A 24 -5.24 -8.75 2.43
C LEU A 24 -4.46 -7.90 3.43
N ALA A 25 -4.47 -8.29 4.71
CA ALA A 25 -3.67 -7.62 5.75
C ALA A 25 -2.17 -7.69 5.47
N ARG A 26 -1.66 -8.86 5.05
CA ARG A 26 -0.25 -9.02 4.66
C ARG A 26 0.10 -8.22 3.41
N ALA A 27 -0.76 -8.24 2.39
CA ALA A 27 -0.55 -7.46 1.17
C ALA A 27 -0.52 -5.95 1.47
N SER A 28 -1.43 -5.48 2.35
CA SER A 28 -1.47 -4.09 2.81
C SER A 28 -0.21 -3.71 3.60
N ALA A 29 0.22 -4.55 4.54
CA ALA A 29 1.45 -4.32 5.31
C ALA A 29 2.69 -4.27 4.41
N PHE A 30 2.77 -5.16 3.41
CA PHE A 30 3.84 -5.16 2.42
C PHE A 30 3.85 -3.87 1.60
N ALA A 31 2.71 -3.46 1.05
CA ALA A 31 2.58 -2.22 0.29
C ALA A 31 2.94 -0.98 1.15
N GLY A 32 2.54 -0.97 2.43
CA GLY A 32 2.92 0.07 3.38
C GLY A 32 4.43 0.13 3.62
N GLY A 33 5.10 -1.03 3.72
CA GLY A 33 6.56 -1.12 3.84
C GLY A 33 7.28 -0.55 2.61
N VAL A 34 6.82 -0.91 1.41
CA VAL A 34 7.34 -0.38 0.13
C VAL A 34 7.19 1.14 0.08
N LEU A 35 6.02 1.67 0.42
CA LEU A 35 5.76 3.11 0.44
C LEU A 35 6.70 3.86 1.40
N SER A 36 6.86 3.33 2.61
CA SER A 36 7.75 3.92 3.62
C SER A 36 9.21 3.95 3.14
N SER A 37 9.67 2.88 2.50
CA SER A 37 11.01 2.79 1.92
C SER A 37 11.23 3.82 0.80
N ILE A 38 10.27 3.94 -0.12
CA ILE A 38 10.27 4.93 -1.20
C ILE A 38 10.28 6.36 -0.66
N GLN A 39 9.48 6.66 0.37
CA GLN A 39 9.44 7.98 0.99
C GLN A 39 10.76 8.33 1.67
N ALA A 40 11.38 7.38 2.39
CA ALA A 40 12.70 7.57 2.98
C ALA A 40 13.76 7.85 1.89
N LEU A 41 13.68 7.16 0.76
CA LEU A 41 14.61 7.34 -0.36
C LEU A 41 14.42 8.69 -1.07
N ALA A 42 13.19 9.05 -1.40
CA ALA A 42 12.87 10.30 -2.11
C ALA A 42 13.01 11.53 -1.20
N GLY A 43 12.77 11.39 0.11
CA GLY A 43 12.87 12.47 1.10
C GLY A 43 14.30 12.93 1.39
N THR A 44 15.32 12.21 0.93
CA THR A 44 16.74 12.54 1.15
C THR A 44 17.28 13.67 0.28
N THR A 45 16.50 14.16 -0.69
CA THR A 45 16.92 15.25 -1.60
C THR A 45 15.72 15.92 -2.26
N THR A 46 15.78 17.23 -2.49
CA THR A 46 14.78 18.00 -3.25
C THR A 46 15.01 17.96 -4.78
N CYS A 47 16.12 17.37 -5.24
CA CYS A 47 16.41 17.26 -6.66
C CYS A 47 15.65 16.09 -7.30
N LYS A 48 14.66 16.40 -8.15
CA LYS A 48 13.82 15.41 -8.83
C LYS A 48 14.62 14.36 -9.62
N GLY A 49 15.69 14.78 -10.31
CA GLY A 49 16.54 13.85 -11.06
C GLY A 49 17.21 12.80 -10.18
N VAL A 50 17.66 13.21 -8.99
CA VAL A 50 18.27 12.30 -8.01
C VAL A 50 17.22 11.38 -7.39
N GLN A 51 16.00 11.88 -7.11
CA GLN A 51 14.89 11.06 -6.63
C GLN A 51 14.54 9.94 -7.62
N ILE A 52 14.41 10.28 -8.91
CA ILE A 52 14.09 9.32 -9.98
C ILE A 52 15.19 8.27 -10.14
N ALA A 53 16.47 8.68 -10.15
CA ALA A 53 17.59 7.75 -10.24
C ALA A 53 17.59 6.76 -9.07
N ARG A 54 17.44 7.26 -7.84
CA ARG A 54 17.39 6.42 -6.64
C ARG A 54 16.20 5.46 -6.65
N LEU A 55 15.01 5.93 -7.03
CA LEU A 55 13.82 5.07 -7.12
C LEU A 55 13.99 3.95 -8.14
N LYS A 56 14.63 4.25 -9.27
CA LYS A 56 14.97 3.24 -10.28
C LYS A 56 15.93 2.20 -9.72
N ASP A 57 16.99 2.61 -9.04
CA ASP A 57 17.96 1.69 -8.45
C ASP A 57 17.31 0.81 -7.38
N TRP A 58 16.53 1.41 -6.47
CA TRP A 58 15.77 0.69 -5.45
C TRP A 58 14.80 -0.33 -6.06
N ALA A 59 14.06 0.04 -7.11
CA ALA A 59 13.10 -0.87 -7.75
C ALA A 59 13.81 -2.07 -8.40
N LYS A 60 15.00 -1.88 -8.97
CA LYS A 60 15.81 -2.97 -9.51
C LYS A 60 16.34 -3.89 -8.42
N GLU A 61 16.85 -3.33 -7.33
CA GLU A 61 17.34 -4.10 -6.18
C GLU A 61 16.25 -4.96 -5.53
N ASN A 62 14.99 -4.51 -5.59
CA ASN A 62 13.84 -5.22 -5.01
C ASN A 62 13.06 -6.06 -6.02
N ASP A 63 13.58 -6.30 -7.23
CA ASP A 63 12.92 -7.05 -8.31
C ASP A 63 11.51 -6.52 -8.66
N CYS A 64 11.30 -5.23 -8.43
CA CYS A 64 10.05 -4.52 -8.67
C CYS A 64 10.12 -3.62 -9.91
N TRP A 65 11.25 -3.62 -10.63
CA TRP A 65 11.44 -2.81 -11.82
C TRP A 65 10.76 -3.46 -13.02
N ILE A 66 9.91 -2.69 -13.69
CA ILE A 66 9.14 -3.15 -14.84
C ILE A 66 9.80 -2.57 -16.09
N GLU A 67 10.47 -3.43 -16.87
CA GLU A 67 11.16 -3.00 -18.09
C GLU A 67 10.19 -2.61 -19.21
N ASP A 68 9.14 -3.40 -19.37
CA ASP A 68 8.11 -3.18 -20.36
C ASP A 68 6.76 -2.95 -19.67
N PRO A 69 6.31 -1.69 -19.51
CA PRO A 69 5.02 -1.42 -18.89
C PRO A 69 3.84 -2.00 -19.68
N GLU A 70 3.99 -2.27 -20.99
CA GLU A 70 2.95 -2.92 -21.80
C GLU A 70 2.70 -4.37 -21.36
N SER A 71 3.68 -5.01 -20.71
CA SER A 71 3.54 -6.36 -20.14
C SER A 71 2.52 -6.43 -19.00
N LEU A 72 2.20 -5.29 -18.37
CA LEU A 72 1.22 -5.22 -17.29
C LEU A 72 -0.24 -5.27 -17.80
N GLY A 73 -0.42 -5.23 -19.12
CA GLY A 73 -1.72 -5.25 -19.78
C GLY A 73 -2.33 -3.86 -19.94
N VAL A 74 -3.48 -3.83 -20.61
CA VAL A 74 -4.20 -2.58 -20.90
C VAL A 74 -5.02 -2.17 -19.69
N PHE A 75 -4.62 -1.10 -19.03
CA PHE A 75 -5.41 -0.48 -17.96
C PHE A 75 -6.37 0.55 -18.57
N SER A 76 -7.67 0.24 -18.56
CA SER A 76 -8.69 1.26 -18.79
C SER A 76 -8.84 2.08 -17.51
N GLU A 77 -8.64 3.40 -17.57
CA GLU A 77 -9.03 4.30 -16.47
C GLU A 77 -10.53 4.13 -16.21
N ARG A 78 -10.88 3.57 -15.05
CA ARG A 78 -12.23 3.69 -14.50
C ARG A 78 -12.26 4.99 -13.73
N GLY A 79 -12.60 6.07 -14.44
CA GLY A 79 -12.84 7.39 -13.87
C GLY A 79 -13.94 7.40 -12.82
#